data_AF-A0AB35L8M5-F1
#
_entry.id   AF-A0AB35L8M5-F1
#
_cell.length_a   1.000
_cell.length_b   1.000
_cell.length_c   1.000
_cell.angle_alpha   90.00
_cell.angle_beta   90.00
_cell.angle_gamma   90.00
#
_symmetry.space_group_name_H-M   'P 1'
#
loop_
_entity.id
_entity.type
_entity.pdbx_description
1 polymer ?
#
loop_
_entity_poly.entity_id
_entity_poly.type
_entity_poly.pdbx_seq_one_letter_code
_entity_poly.pdbx_strand_id
1 'polypeptide(L)'
;MESKSLFYPVKHELSEDEKKKISYERLVFNVTEDILIAMEDAGITQHKLATILGKSKSFVSQILNGKRNMTLRTLSNICFALDLKPTINIYDANNADVSHEKVPDLNYKRMYGDDKFINTAPVIRGKRSIKILISDNSSTDTIMLYTDLQQGC
;
A
#
# COMPACT_ATOMS: atom_id res chain seq x y z
N MET A 1 -19.07 49.52 -7.82
CA MET A 1 -17.63 49.69 -8.11
C MET A 1 -16.93 48.42 -7.65
N GLU A 2 -16.44 47.66 -8.62
CA GLU A 2 -15.52 46.50 -8.58
C GLU A 2 -15.60 45.49 -7.43
N SER A 3 -16.46 44.48 -7.62
CA SER A 3 -16.22 43.13 -7.12
C SER A 3 -15.05 42.51 -7.91
N LYS A 4 -13.81 42.69 -7.45
CA LYS A 4 -12.63 42.04 -8.04
C LYS A 4 -12.68 40.53 -7.77
N SER A 5 -13.23 39.81 -8.75
CA SER A 5 -12.81 38.51 -9.25
C SER A 5 -12.09 37.61 -8.23
N LEU A 6 -12.86 36.78 -7.54
CA LEU A 6 -12.41 35.61 -6.78
C LEU A 6 -12.05 34.42 -7.72
N PHE A 7 -11.72 34.71 -8.98
CA PHE A 7 -11.31 33.75 -9.98
C PHE A 7 -9.85 34.03 -10.32
N TYR A 8 -8.95 33.21 -9.76
CA TYR A 8 -7.60 33.05 -10.30
C TYR A 8 -7.65 32.07 -11.47
N PRO A 9 -7.18 32.45 -12.67
CA PRO A 9 -6.65 31.47 -13.59
C PRO A 9 -5.19 31.82 -13.86
N VAL A 10 -4.35 31.70 -12.83
CA VAL A 10 -2.94 31.45 -13.10
C VAL A 10 -2.84 29.93 -13.13
N LYS A 11 -2.60 29.36 -14.32
CA LYS A 11 -2.10 27.99 -14.43
C LYS A 11 -0.76 27.96 -13.72
N HIS A 12 -0.77 27.67 -12.42
CA HIS A 12 0.45 27.41 -11.69
C HIS A 12 0.93 26.03 -12.11
N GLU A 13 1.84 25.98 -13.08
CA GLU A 13 2.56 24.74 -13.37
C GLU A 13 3.32 24.33 -12.11
N LEU A 14 3.06 23.12 -11.64
CA LEU A 14 3.77 22.57 -10.49
C LEU A 14 5.25 22.45 -10.83
N SER A 15 6.11 22.90 -9.93
CA SER A 15 7.54 22.64 -10.00
C SER A 15 7.84 21.14 -9.90
N GLU A 16 9.01 20.73 -10.38
CA GLU A 16 9.44 19.32 -10.29
C GLU A 16 9.50 18.81 -8.84
N ASP A 17 9.85 19.68 -7.88
CA ASP A 17 9.88 19.30 -6.47
C ASP A 17 8.48 19.13 -5.88
N GLU A 18 7.51 19.94 -6.31
CA GLU A 18 6.10 19.76 -5.95
C GLU A 18 5.55 18.46 -6.53
N LYS A 19 5.84 18.14 -7.80
CA LYS A 19 5.43 16.88 -8.44
C LYS A 19 5.99 15.67 -7.70
N LYS A 20 7.29 15.67 -7.37
CA LYS A 20 7.93 14.61 -6.57
C LYS A 20 7.26 14.45 -5.21
N LYS A 21 6.96 15.56 -4.53
CA LYS A 21 6.30 15.54 -3.22
C LYS A 21 4.90 14.95 -3.31
N ILE A 22 4.09 15.37 -4.30
CA ILE A 22 2.75 14.85 -4.54
C ILE A 22 2.80 13.34 -4.83
N SER A 23 3.73 12.89 -5.67
CA SER A 23 3.92 11.47 -5.98
C SER A 23 4.24 10.65 -4.72
N TYR A 24 5.13 11.16 -3.86
CA TYR A 24 5.45 10.53 -2.57
C TYR A 24 4.24 10.50 -1.61
N GLU A 25 3.54 11.62 -1.43
CA GLU A 25 2.38 11.71 -0.53
C GLU A 25 1.25 10.80 -0.99
N ARG A 26 1.02 10.70 -2.31
CA ARG A 26 0.04 9.78 -2.90
C ARG A 26 0.37 8.32 -2.61
N LEU A 27 1.65 7.93 -2.74
CA LEU A 27 2.08 6.57 -2.43
C LEU A 27 1.85 6.23 -0.95
N VAL A 28 2.26 7.12 -0.04
CA VAL A 28 2.07 6.94 1.41
C VAL A 28 0.59 6.84 1.75
N PHE A 29 -0.25 7.70 1.16
CA PHE A 29 -1.70 7.69 1.36
C PHE A 29 -2.30 6.36 0.91
N ASN A 30 -2.09 5.94 -0.34
CA ASN A 30 -2.67 4.72 -0.89
C ASN A 30 -2.30 3.48 -0.06
N VAL A 31 -1.01 3.32 0.28
CA VAL A 31 -0.54 2.19 1.09
C VAL A 31 -1.17 2.19 2.49
N THR A 32 -1.34 3.38 3.07
CA THR A 32 -1.92 3.52 4.41
C THR A 32 -3.41 3.18 4.40
N GLU A 33 -4.16 3.68 3.42
CA GLU A 33 -5.59 3.38 3.26
C GLU A 33 -5.82 1.90 3.00
N ASP A 34 -5.02 1.26 2.14
CA ASP A 34 -5.10 -0.18 1.91
C ASP A 34 -4.94 -1.00 3.21
N ILE A 35 -4.02 -0.58 4.08
CA ILE A 35 -3.83 -1.22 5.39
C ILE A 35 -5.04 -0.97 6.29
N LEU A 36 -5.55 0.27 6.34
CA LEU A 36 -6.69 0.63 7.19
C LEU A 36 -7.95 -0.13 6.79
N ILE A 37 -8.23 -0.23 5.49
CA ILE A 37 -9.33 -1.03 4.94
C ILE A 37 -9.15 -2.49 5.31
N ALA A 38 -7.95 -3.05 5.14
CA ALA A 38 -7.71 -4.45 5.47
C ALA A 38 -7.79 -4.73 6.98
N MET A 39 -7.44 -3.77 7.83
CA MET A 39 -7.63 -3.84 9.27
C MET A 39 -9.12 -3.84 9.64
N GLU A 40 -9.92 -2.98 9.00
CA GLU A 40 -11.37 -2.91 9.18
C GLU A 40 -12.03 -4.23 8.78
N ASP A 41 -11.70 -4.73 7.59
CA ASP A 41 -12.14 -6.03 7.05
C ASP A 41 -11.83 -7.20 7.99
N ALA A 42 -10.68 -7.17 8.65
CA ALA A 42 -10.25 -8.20 9.59
C ALA A 42 -10.77 -7.98 11.03
N GLY A 43 -11.46 -6.86 11.30
CA GLY A 43 -11.89 -6.48 12.65
C GLY A 43 -10.73 -6.18 13.61
N ILE A 44 -9.56 -5.79 13.09
CA ILE A 44 -8.34 -5.56 13.86
C ILE A 44 -8.17 -4.07 14.18
N THR A 45 -8.13 -3.73 15.47
CA THR A 45 -7.85 -2.35 15.90
C THR A 45 -6.37 -2.01 15.83
N GLN A 46 -6.01 -0.72 15.77
CA GLN A 46 -4.61 -0.28 15.86
C GLN A 46 -3.91 -0.73 17.14
N HIS A 47 -4.66 -0.83 18.26
CA HIS A 47 -4.10 -1.35 19.50
C HIS A 47 -3.75 -2.83 19.36
N LYS A 48 -4.65 -3.64 18.79
CA LYS A 48 -4.41 -5.06 18.56
C LYS A 48 -3.25 -5.28 17.58
N LEU A 49 -3.18 -4.48 16.51
CA LEU A 49 -2.06 -4.52 15.56
C LEU A 49 -0.73 -4.21 16.27
N ALA A 50 -0.69 -3.21 17.14
CA ALA A 50 0.51 -2.88 17.91
C ALA A 50 0.96 -4.07 18.79
N THR A 51 0.03 -4.75 19.44
CA THR A 51 0.30 -5.97 20.21
C THR A 51 0.87 -7.09 19.33
N ILE A 52 0.26 -7.36 18.17
CA ILE A 52 0.73 -8.40 17.24
C ILE A 52 2.15 -8.11 16.73
N LEU A 53 2.44 -6.84 16.45
CA LEU A 53 3.76 -6.40 15.95
C LEU A 53 4.83 -6.29 17.04
N GLY A 54 4.46 -6.41 18.33
CA GLY A 54 5.37 -6.11 19.45
C GLY A 54 5.85 -4.65 19.44
N LYS A 55 4.97 -3.71 19.10
CA LYS A 55 5.27 -2.27 19.00
C LYS A 55 4.34 -1.44 19.88
N SER A 56 4.71 -0.17 20.09
CA SER A 56 3.86 0.77 20.82
C SER A 56 2.66 1.21 19.97
N LYS A 57 1.56 1.57 20.63
CA LYS A 57 0.38 2.17 19.96
C LYS A 57 0.77 3.46 19.21
N SER A 58 1.67 4.26 19.78
CA SER A 58 2.19 5.48 19.15
C SER A 58 2.91 5.18 17.84
N PHE A 59 3.75 4.12 17.80
CA PHE A 59 4.42 3.68 16.57
C PHE A 59 3.41 3.33 15.48
N VAL A 60 2.38 2.54 15.80
CA VAL A 60 1.34 2.16 14.83
C VAL A 60 0.53 3.39 14.36
N SER A 61 0.18 4.29 15.27
CA SER A 61 -0.52 5.52 14.90
C SER A 61 0.31 6.40 13.96
N GLN A 62 1.62 6.53 14.19
CA GLN A 62 2.53 7.35 13.37
C GLN A 62 2.74 6.81 11.95
N ILE A 63 2.70 5.50 11.76
CA ILE A 63 2.84 4.91 10.43
C ILE A 63 1.51 4.87 9.68
N LEU A 64 0.37 4.80 10.39
CA LEU A 64 -0.97 4.78 9.80
C LEU A 64 -1.61 6.17 9.63
N ASN A 65 -0.93 7.24 10.04
CA ASN A 65 -1.39 8.61 9.79
C ASN A 65 -0.57 9.30 8.69
N GLY A 66 0.27 8.55 7.97
CA GLY A 66 1.11 9.05 6.89
C GLY A 66 2.24 10.01 7.30
N LYS A 67 2.38 10.36 8.59
CA LYS A 67 3.40 11.32 9.06
C LYS A 67 4.80 10.73 9.07
N ARG A 68 4.92 9.41 9.10
CA ARG A 68 6.21 8.70 9.12
C ARG A 68 6.35 7.82 7.89
N ASN A 69 7.50 7.93 7.24
CA ASN A 69 7.88 6.97 6.20
C ASN A 69 7.93 5.54 6.78
N MET A 70 7.24 4.62 6.15
CA MET A 70 7.21 3.21 6.52
C MET A 70 8.26 2.44 5.72
N THR A 71 9.05 1.59 6.39
CA THR A 71 9.97 0.70 5.66
C THR A 71 9.20 -0.45 5.01
N LEU A 72 9.71 -1.00 3.91
CA LEU A 72 9.14 -2.22 3.29
C LEU A 72 9.08 -3.40 4.27
N ARG A 73 10.02 -3.49 5.22
CA ARG A 73 9.98 -4.46 6.31
C ARG A 73 8.77 -4.27 7.21
N THR A 74 8.47 -3.02 7.58
CA THR A 74 7.30 -2.68 8.40
C THR A 74 6.00 -3.00 7.66
N LEU A 75 5.89 -2.61 6.39
CA LEU A 75 4.76 -2.95 5.54
C LEU A 75 4.56 -4.46 5.48
N SER A 76 5.62 -5.22 5.18
CA SER A 76 5.59 -6.68 5.13
C SER A 76 5.13 -7.31 6.44
N ASN A 77 5.59 -6.80 7.59
CA ASN A 77 5.18 -7.32 8.89
C ASN A 77 3.71 -7.04 9.19
N ILE A 78 3.21 -5.86 8.80
CA ILE A 78 1.79 -5.51 8.95
C ILE A 78 0.94 -6.43 8.08
N CYS A 79 1.27 -6.54 6.79
CA CYS A 79 0.54 -7.44 5.90
C CYS A 79 0.54 -8.87 6.42
N PHE A 80 1.69 -9.38 6.88
CA PHE A 80 1.76 -10.71 7.50
C PHE A 80 0.87 -10.84 8.74
N ALA A 81 0.84 -9.84 9.62
CA ALA A 81 -0.03 -9.81 10.79
C ALA A 81 -1.52 -9.79 10.45
N LEU A 82 -1.88 -9.34 9.25
CA LEU A 82 -3.24 -9.31 8.70
C LEU A 82 -3.53 -10.50 7.75
N ASP A 83 -2.61 -11.46 7.65
CA ASP A 83 -2.64 -12.59 6.70
C ASP A 83 -2.65 -12.19 5.20
N LEU A 84 -2.12 -11.02 4.89
CA LEU A 84 -2.03 -10.44 3.54
C LEU A 84 -0.63 -10.62 2.96
N LYS A 85 -0.56 -10.57 1.62
CA LYS A 85 0.69 -10.51 0.87
C LYS A 85 0.80 -9.15 0.16
N PRO A 86 1.81 -8.32 0.49
CA PRO A 86 2.02 -7.07 -0.23
C PRO A 86 2.64 -7.36 -1.61
N THR A 87 2.17 -6.64 -2.63
CA THR A 87 2.77 -6.62 -3.96
C THR A 87 2.88 -5.17 -4.44
N ILE A 88 3.96 -4.87 -5.16
CA ILE A 88 4.22 -3.54 -5.71
C ILE A 88 4.42 -3.69 -7.21
N ASN A 89 3.72 -2.90 -8.00
CA ASN A 89 3.97 -2.81 -9.44
C ASN A 89 4.55 -1.43 -9.77
N ILE A 90 5.50 -1.40 -10.70
CA ILE A 90 6.14 -0.18 -11.21
C ILE A 90 5.61 0.04 -12.61
N TYR A 91 5.12 1.26 -12.87
CA TYR A 91 4.58 1.64 -14.17
C TYR A 91 5.45 2.74 -14.79
N ASP A 92 5.58 2.73 -16.11
CA ASP A 92 6.21 3.83 -16.85
C ASP A 92 5.23 5.00 -17.05
N ALA A 93 5.69 6.07 -17.70
CA ALA A 93 4.88 7.25 -17.98
C ALA A 93 3.68 6.98 -18.91
N ASN A 94 3.65 5.84 -19.60
CA ASN A 94 2.53 5.42 -20.45
C ASN A 94 1.59 4.44 -19.71
N ASN A 95 1.77 4.28 -18.40
CA ASN A 95 1.01 3.36 -17.56
C ASN A 95 1.18 1.88 -17.96
N ALA A 96 2.32 1.54 -18.59
CA ALA A 96 2.70 0.15 -18.85
C ALA A 96 3.41 -0.43 -17.62
N ASP A 97 3.01 -1.63 -17.17
CA ASP A 97 3.68 -2.32 -16.08
C ASP A 97 5.08 -2.77 -16.52
N VAL A 98 6.10 -2.21 -15.88
CA VAL A 98 7.52 -2.49 -16.12
C VAL A 98 8.16 -3.22 -14.94
N SER A 99 7.34 -3.81 -14.07
CA SER A 99 7.82 -4.61 -12.95
C SER A 99 8.66 -5.79 -13.41
N HIS A 100 9.76 -6.05 -12.70
CA HIS A 100 10.44 -7.35 -12.79
C HIS A 100 9.47 -8.49 -12.43
N GLU A 101 9.63 -9.63 -13.09
CA GLU A 101 8.86 -10.85 -12.85
C GLU A 101 8.86 -11.20 -11.35
N LYS A 102 7.67 -11.42 -10.77
CA LYS A 102 7.58 -11.71 -9.34
C LYS A 102 8.13 -13.11 -9.07
N VAL A 103 9.15 -13.19 -8.22
CA VAL A 103 9.72 -14.48 -7.81
C VAL A 103 8.65 -15.24 -7.01
N PRO A 104 8.34 -16.51 -7.35
CA PRO A 104 7.40 -17.32 -6.58
C PRO A 104 7.88 -17.54 -5.14
N ASP A 105 6.96 -17.56 -4.17
CA ASP A 105 7.26 -17.68 -2.73
C ASP A 105 8.11 -18.91 -2.37
N LEU A 106 8.08 -19.95 -3.20
CA LEU A 106 8.83 -21.19 -3.01
C LEU A 106 10.31 -21.10 -3.41
N ASN A 107 10.69 -20.15 -4.28
CA ASN A 107 12.07 -20.01 -4.76
C ASN A 107 12.98 -19.23 -3.80
N TYR A 108 12.42 -18.46 -2.86
CA TYR A 108 13.22 -17.72 -1.87
C TYR A 108 13.99 -18.65 -0.92
N LYS A 109 13.37 -19.77 -0.51
CA LYS A 109 14.01 -20.78 0.36
C LYS A 109 15.21 -21.46 -0.30
N ARG A 110 15.13 -21.72 -1.62
CA ARG A 110 16.20 -22.37 -2.38
C ARG A 110 17.36 -21.42 -2.70
N MET A 111 17.08 -20.12 -2.82
CA MET A 111 18.07 -19.12 -3.22
C MET A 111 18.92 -18.60 -2.04
N TYR A 112 18.38 -18.57 -0.82
CA TYR A 112 19.06 -17.98 0.35
C TYR A 112 19.29 -18.91 1.55
N GLY A 113 18.91 -20.19 1.47
CA GLY A 113 19.50 -21.25 2.31
C GLY A 113 19.42 -21.09 3.85
N ASP A 114 18.30 -20.65 4.42
CA ASP A 114 18.14 -20.52 5.87
C ASP A 114 17.07 -21.49 6.45
N ASP A 115 17.56 -22.57 7.07
CA ASP A 115 16.80 -23.67 7.69
C ASP A 115 16.07 -23.33 9.01
N LYS A 116 15.76 -22.05 9.28
CA LYS A 116 15.19 -21.64 10.58
C LYS A 116 13.72 -21.19 10.58
N PHE A 117 13.00 -21.33 9.47
CA PHE A 117 11.54 -21.13 9.44
C PHE A 117 10.80 -22.45 9.21
N ILE A 118 10.82 -23.28 10.24
CA ILE A 118 10.03 -24.52 10.34
C ILE A 118 8.55 -24.20 10.58
N ASN A 119 7.72 -24.77 9.71
CA ASN A 119 6.31 -25.15 9.90
C ASN A 119 5.34 -24.12 10.48
N THR A 120 4.91 -23.19 9.63
CA THR A 120 3.49 -22.78 9.56
C THR A 120 3.22 -22.41 8.11
N ALA A 121 3.05 -23.42 7.25
CA ALA A 121 2.35 -23.18 6.00
C ALA A 121 0.88 -22.95 6.36
N PRO A 122 0.30 -21.74 6.22
CA PRO A 122 -1.14 -21.63 6.27
C PRO A 122 -1.66 -22.24 4.97
N VAL A 123 -2.60 -23.15 5.14
CA VAL A 123 -3.42 -23.72 4.07
C VAL A 123 -3.91 -22.60 3.15
N ILE A 124 -3.63 -22.77 1.86
CA ILE A 124 -4.04 -21.87 0.77
C ILE A 124 -5.56 -21.99 0.61
N ARG A 125 -6.33 -21.12 1.28
CA ARG A 125 -7.75 -20.87 0.95
C ARG A 125 -8.09 -19.40 1.18
N GLY A 126 -8.33 -18.67 0.09
CA GLY A 126 -9.08 -17.40 0.10
C GLY A 126 -8.32 -16.11 0.46
N LYS A 127 -7.08 -15.89 -0.01
CA LYS A 127 -6.36 -14.65 0.32
C LYS A 127 -6.86 -13.44 -0.47
N ARG A 128 -7.10 -12.35 0.28
CA ARG A 128 -7.26 -10.97 -0.20
C ARG A 128 -5.86 -10.40 -0.50
N SER A 129 -5.67 -9.80 -1.67
CA SER A 129 -4.41 -9.15 -2.06
C SER A 129 -4.57 -7.64 -1.98
N ILE A 130 -3.64 -6.95 -1.31
CA ILE A 130 -3.50 -5.49 -1.44
C ILE A 130 -2.69 -5.21 -2.71
N LYS A 131 -3.29 -4.51 -3.68
CA LYS A 131 -2.60 -4.01 -4.88
C LYS A 131 -2.24 -2.55 -4.66
N ILE A 132 -0.96 -2.29 -4.38
CA ILE A 132 -0.45 -0.92 -4.32
C ILE A 132 -0.28 -0.43 -5.76
N LEU A 133 -1.20 0.42 -6.21
CA LEU A 133 -1.14 1.07 -7.51
C LEU A 133 -0.42 2.42 -7.38
N ILE A 134 0.67 2.55 -8.12
CA ILE A 134 1.42 3.80 -8.25
C ILE A 134 1.14 4.32 -9.66
N SER A 135 0.28 5.34 -9.80
CA SER A 135 0.05 6.01 -11.08
C SER A 135 0.44 7.49 -11.01
N ASP A 136 1.21 7.90 -12.02
CA ASP A 136 1.50 9.29 -12.34
C ASP A 136 1.24 9.48 -13.85
N ASN A 137 0.11 10.09 -14.22
CA ASN A 137 0.04 11.45 -14.76
C ASN A 137 -1.37 11.77 -15.32
N SER A 138 -1.89 12.94 -14.95
CA SER A 138 -2.83 13.79 -15.72
C SER A 138 -4.11 13.25 -16.38
N SER A 139 -4.70 12.13 -15.92
CA SER A 139 -6.08 11.78 -16.30
C SER A 139 -6.85 11.23 -15.11
N THR A 140 -7.97 11.84 -14.79
CA THR A 140 -8.95 11.37 -13.81
C THR A 140 -9.56 10.05 -14.28
N ASP A 141 -8.99 8.92 -13.89
CA ASP A 141 -9.68 7.63 -13.97
C ASP A 141 -9.85 7.06 -12.56
N THR A 142 -11.10 7.07 -12.12
CA THR A 142 -11.59 6.43 -10.91
C THR A 142 -11.26 4.94 -10.98
N ILE A 143 -10.44 4.44 -10.05
CA ILE A 143 -10.16 3.01 -9.94
C ILE A 143 -11.21 2.39 -9.02
N MET A 144 -12.10 1.62 -9.64
CA MET A 144 -13.08 0.75 -8.98
C MET A 144 -12.37 -0.33 -8.15
N LEU A 145 -12.62 -0.36 -6.84
CA LEU A 145 -12.19 -1.43 -5.96
C LEU A 145 -13.03 -2.68 -6.27
N TYR A 146 -12.42 -3.66 -6.93
CA TYR A 146 -12.98 -5.00 -7.01
C TYR A 146 -12.51 -5.81 -5.81
N THR A 147 -13.40 -6.02 -4.85
CA THR A 147 -13.29 -7.12 -3.90
C THR A 147 -13.70 -8.38 -4.63
N ASP A 148 -12.74 -9.28 -4.90
CA ASP A 148 -13.05 -10.61 -5.43
C ASP A 148 -13.71 -11.43 -4.32
N LEU A 149 -15.02 -11.26 -4.16
CA LEU A 149 -15.88 -12.17 -3.43
C LEU A 149 -16.13 -13.38 -4.34
N GLN A 150 -15.20 -14.34 -4.32
CA GLN A 150 -15.52 -15.70 -4.72
C GLN A 150 -16.52 -16.26 -3.69
N GLN A 151 -17.81 -15.99 -3.89
CA GLN A 151 -18.88 -16.69 -3.19
C GLN A 151 -18.83 -18.16 -3.62
N GLY A 152 -18.81 -19.04 -2.62
CA GLY A 152 -18.78 -20.47 -2.84
C GLY A 152 -20.06 -21.03 -3.47
N CYS A 153 -19.86 -22.13 -4.20
CA CYS A 153 -20.70 -23.32 -4.13
C CYS A 153 -19.77 -24.53 -4.04
#